data_AF-A0A0H1B592-F1
#
_entry.id   AF-A0A0H1B592-F1
#
_cell.length_a   1.000
_cell.length_b   1.000
_cell.length_c   1.000
_cell.angle_alpha   90.00
_cell.angle_beta   90.00
_cell.angle_gamma   90.00
#
_symmetry.space_group_name_H-M   'P 1'
#
loop_
_entity.id
_entity.type
_entity.pdbx_description
1 polymer ?
#
loop_
_entity_poly.entity_id
_entity_poly.type
_entity_poly.pdbx_seq_one_letter_code
_entity_poly.pdbx_strand_id
1 'polypeptide(L)'
;MASRLNAWRSAFRNTPSSSRPTRNIALPRETPMEEEALPYYKPEHYYPIWDLSEGKHLFGDIFDNGGHDPLKHLALMVALIGPPPSEFVRRSETTKQCFDPSGKSPCLLLGNATIPSVSLESLESRLSGQEKESFIQFMRSMLKWLPEERRTARQLLQDPWLL
;
A
#
# COMPACT_ATOMS: atom_id res chain seq x y z
N MET A 1 -19.02 2.48 21.82
CA MET A 1 -18.05 3.48 21.31
C MET A 1 -18.04 3.35 19.80
N ALA A 2 -18.59 4.34 19.06
CA ALA A 2 -18.60 4.29 17.61
C ALA A 2 -17.16 4.47 17.09
N SER A 3 -16.67 3.50 16.31
CA SER A 3 -15.36 3.55 15.65
C SER A 3 -15.26 4.85 14.84
N ARG A 4 -14.16 5.61 14.99
CA ARG A 4 -13.94 6.89 14.28
C ARG A 4 -13.98 6.73 12.75
N LEU A 5 -13.92 5.51 12.24
CA LEU A 5 -14.07 5.16 10.82
C LEU A 5 -15.53 5.09 10.36
N ASN A 6 -16.49 4.80 11.26
CA ASN A 6 -17.92 4.95 10.94
C ASN A 6 -18.29 6.41 10.67
N ALA A 7 -17.59 7.36 11.29
CA ALA A 7 -17.73 8.79 10.98
C ALA A 7 -17.15 9.15 9.60
N TRP A 8 -16.19 8.38 9.09
CA TRP A 8 -15.66 8.55 7.72
C TRP A 8 -16.60 7.92 6.69
N ARG A 9 -17.13 6.73 6.98
CA ARG A 9 -18.20 6.09 6.17
C ARG A 9 -19.41 7.01 6.00
N SER A 10 -19.74 7.85 7.00
CA SER A 10 -20.80 8.86 6.90
C SER A 10 -20.34 10.16 6.23
N ALA A 11 -19.09 10.60 6.42
CA ALA A 11 -18.54 11.78 5.74
C ALA A 11 -18.53 11.63 4.21
N PHE A 12 -18.26 10.42 3.70
CA PHE A 12 -18.39 10.08 2.28
C PHE A 12 -19.84 9.89 1.81
N ARG A 13 -20.81 9.69 2.74
CA ARG A 13 -22.20 9.41 2.40
C ARG A 13 -23.14 10.60 2.52
N ASN A 14 -22.88 11.61 3.35
CA ASN A 14 -23.87 12.67 3.63
C ASN A 14 -23.24 14.03 3.98
N THR A 15 -22.59 14.68 3.02
CA THR A 15 -22.60 16.16 3.00
C THR A 15 -23.28 16.60 1.71
N PRO A 16 -24.45 17.26 1.74
CA PRO A 16 -24.91 18.00 0.60
C PRO A 16 -23.96 19.19 0.47
N SER A 17 -22.95 19.01 -0.39
CA SER A 17 -22.12 20.09 -0.88
C SER A 17 -23.07 21.17 -1.39
N SER A 18 -22.97 22.38 -0.82
CA SER A 18 -23.56 23.58 -1.38
C SER A 18 -23.35 23.56 -2.89
N SER A 19 -24.42 23.75 -3.65
CA SER A 19 -24.45 23.62 -5.11
C SER A 19 -23.52 24.64 -5.76
N ARG A 20 -22.21 24.35 -5.73
CA ARG A 20 -21.29 24.83 -6.76
C ARG A 20 -21.76 24.18 -8.05
N PRO A 21 -21.80 24.92 -9.17
CA PRO A 21 -22.08 24.31 -10.45
C PRO A 21 -20.96 23.28 -10.67
N THR A 22 -21.27 22.00 -10.44
CA THR A 22 -20.42 20.90 -10.82
C THR A 22 -20.41 20.96 -12.33
N ARG A 23 -19.39 21.63 -12.88
CA ARG A 23 -19.03 21.42 -14.27
C ARG A 23 -18.76 19.93 -14.31
N ASN A 24 -19.66 19.17 -14.93
CA ASN A 24 -19.47 17.75 -15.17
C ASN A 24 -18.29 17.64 -16.13
N ILE A 25 -17.07 17.71 -15.58
CA ILE A 25 -15.85 17.43 -16.30
C ILE A 25 -15.89 15.92 -16.46
N ALA A 26 -16.42 15.48 -17.61
CA ALA A 26 -16.27 14.10 -18.03
C ALA A 26 -14.77 13.87 -18.16
N LEU A 27 -14.18 13.19 -17.17
CA LEU A 27 -12.80 12.76 -17.27
C LEU A 27 -12.69 11.83 -18.49
N PRO A 28 -11.76 12.10 -19.42
CA PRO A 28 -11.54 11.22 -20.56
C PRO A 28 -11.29 9.80 -20.06
N ARG A 29 -12.17 8.86 -20.44
CA ARG A 29 -12.05 7.45 -20.01
C ARG A 29 -10.92 6.70 -20.73
N GLU A 30 -10.48 7.22 -21.86
CA GLU A 30 -9.51 6.60 -22.76
C GLU A 30 -8.07 7.03 -22.47
N THR A 31 -7.86 8.16 -21.81
CA THR A 31 -6.52 8.66 -21.50
C THR A 31 -6.18 8.32 -20.05
N PRO A 32 -5.18 7.47 -19.79
CA PRO A 32 -4.67 7.27 -18.44
C PRO A 32 -4.22 8.62 -17.88
N MET A 33 -4.85 9.05 -16.79
CA MET A 33 -4.37 10.20 -16.05
C MET A 33 -3.27 9.73 -15.11
N GLU A 34 -2.03 10.15 -15.39
CA GLU A 34 -0.96 10.09 -14.41
C GLU A 34 -1.17 11.25 -13.43
N GLU A 35 -1.74 10.95 -12.26
CA GLU A 35 -2.06 11.94 -11.23
C GLU A 35 -0.82 12.77 -10.83
N GLU A 36 0.34 12.12 -10.80
CA GLU A 36 1.64 12.72 -10.48
C GLU A 36 2.10 13.80 -11.49
N ALA A 37 1.54 13.78 -12.72
CA ALA A 37 1.85 14.74 -13.78
C ALA A 37 0.91 15.96 -13.79
N LEU A 38 -0.07 16.02 -12.89
CA LEU A 38 -1.00 17.14 -12.83
C LEU A 38 -0.30 18.39 -12.26
N PRO A 39 -0.51 19.59 -12.83
CA PRO A 39 0.13 20.83 -12.38
C PRO A 39 -0.15 21.21 -10.91
N TYR A 40 -1.21 20.64 -10.34
CA TYR A 40 -1.64 20.88 -8.96
C TYR A 40 -1.32 19.71 -8.02
N TYR A 41 -0.71 18.65 -8.54
CA TYR A 41 -0.25 17.54 -7.71
C TYR A 41 0.86 18.03 -6.79
N LYS A 42 0.66 17.79 -5.51
CA LYS A 42 1.60 18.12 -4.44
C LYS A 42 1.95 16.82 -3.76
N PRO A 43 3.16 16.27 -3.97
CA PRO A 43 3.59 15.03 -3.34
C PRO A 43 3.41 15.05 -1.82
N GLU A 44 3.56 16.23 -1.19
CA GLU A 44 3.34 16.44 0.24
C GLU A 44 1.90 16.20 0.70
N HIS A 45 0.94 16.16 -0.22
CA HIS A 45 -0.47 15.89 0.07
C HIS A 45 -0.90 14.47 -0.32
N TYR A 46 0.01 13.67 -0.88
CA TYR A 46 -0.26 12.28 -1.19
C TYR A 46 -0.08 11.43 0.06
N TYR A 47 -1.19 10.88 0.55
CA TYR A 47 -1.20 9.98 1.70
C TYR A 47 -1.74 8.61 1.27
N PRO A 48 -0.89 7.58 1.22
CA PRO A 48 -1.32 6.21 1.09
C PRO A 48 -2.39 5.87 2.14
N ILE A 49 -3.29 4.95 1.80
CA ILE A 49 -4.41 4.57 2.67
C ILE A 49 -3.95 4.11 4.06
N TRP A 50 -2.80 3.44 4.15
CA TRP A 50 -2.20 3.03 5.42
C TRP A 50 -1.82 4.24 6.29
N ASP A 51 -1.23 5.26 5.68
CA ASP A 51 -0.76 6.44 6.41
C ASP A 51 -1.96 7.25 6.92
N LEU A 52 -3.05 7.29 6.15
CA LEU A 52 -4.33 7.83 6.61
C LEU A 52 -4.93 7.00 7.75
N SER A 53 -4.84 5.67 7.66
CA SER A 53 -5.44 4.76 8.64
C SER A 53 -4.66 4.65 9.93
N GLU A 54 -3.33 4.77 9.92
CA GLU A 54 -2.45 4.55 11.08
C GLU A 54 -1.71 5.82 11.53
N GLY A 55 -1.61 6.85 10.68
CA GLY A 55 -0.88 8.08 10.97
C GLY A 55 0.65 7.94 10.89
N LYS A 56 1.14 6.80 10.39
CA LYS A 56 2.56 6.47 10.22
C LYS A 56 2.76 5.77 8.87
N HIS A 57 3.90 5.98 8.24
CA HIS A 57 4.25 5.33 6.98
C HIS A 57 4.38 3.82 7.15
N LEU A 58 3.78 3.03 6.25
CA LEU A 58 3.97 1.56 6.23
C LEU A 58 5.44 1.17 6.06
N PHE A 59 6.15 1.92 5.22
CA PHE A 59 7.59 1.80 4.99
C PHE A 59 8.30 3.07 5.46
N GLY A 60 8.17 3.41 6.75
CA GLY A 60 8.75 4.63 7.33
C GLY A 60 10.22 4.49 7.71
N ASP A 61 10.58 3.38 8.36
CA ASP A 61 11.92 3.16 8.93
C ASP A 61 13.00 2.86 7.86
N ILE A 62 12.72 3.06 6.58
CA ILE A 62 13.65 2.74 5.48
C ILE A 62 14.54 3.93 5.07
N PHE A 63 14.31 5.10 5.67
CA PHE A 63 15.04 6.33 5.41
C PHE A 63 15.85 6.71 6.65
N ASP A 64 17.17 6.55 6.60
CA ASP A 64 18.09 6.93 7.68
C ASP A 64 18.91 8.15 7.23
N ASN A 65 18.91 9.25 8.01
CA ASN A 65 19.66 10.49 7.73
C ASN A 65 19.46 11.08 6.31
N GLY A 66 18.30 10.86 5.69
CA GLY A 66 17.99 11.32 4.33
C GLY A 66 18.43 10.38 3.21
N GLY A 67 19.04 9.23 3.53
CA GLY A 67 19.36 8.16 2.59
C GLY A 67 18.35 7.01 2.65
N HIS A 68 17.92 6.52 1.49
CA HIS A 68 17.11 5.29 1.37
C HIS A 68 18.01 4.06 1.48
N ASP A 69 17.70 3.12 2.37
CA ASP A 69 18.36 1.81 2.44
C ASP A 69 17.52 0.76 1.68
N PRO A 70 17.95 0.32 0.48
CA PRO A 70 17.20 -0.64 -0.32
C PRO A 70 17.09 -2.02 0.34
N LEU A 71 18.09 -2.43 1.13
CA LEU A 71 18.10 -3.75 1.77
C LEU A 71 17.13 -3.77 2.96
N LYS A 72 17.11 -2.72 3.77
CA LYS A 72 16.15 -2.53 4.87
C LYS A 72 14.71 -2.48 4.33
N HIS A 73 14.50 -1.76 3.22
CA HIS A 73 13.20 -1.71 2.55
C HIS A 73 12.77 -3.10 2.06
N LEU A 74 13.67 -3.82 1.39
CA LEU A 74 13.38 -5.15 0.89
C LEU A 74 13.07 -6.15 2.01
N ALA A 75 13.83 -6.11 3.12
CA ALA A 75 13.57 -6.94 4.30
C ALA A 75 12.17 -6.68 4.89
N LEU A 76 11.77 -5.40 4.98
CA LEU A 76 10.45 -5.01 5.45
C LEU A 76 9.33 -5.44 4.49
N MET A 77 9.55 -5.35 3.17
CA MET A 77 8.62 -5.91 2.18
C MET A 77 8.44 -7.42 2.36
N VAL A 78 9.53 -8.17 2.57
CA VAL A 78 9.45 -9.61 2.83
C VAL A 78 8.70 -9.92 4.13
N ALA A 79 8.91 -9.14 5.19
CA ALA A 79 8.17 -9.31 6.45
C ALA A 79 6.65 -9.10 6.27
N LEU A 80 6.25 -8.05 5.54
CA LEU A 80 4.84 -7.66 5.42
C LEU A 80 4.07 -8.44 4.34
N ILE A 81 4.73 -8.73 3.21
CA ILE A 81 4.11 -9.35 2.02
C ILE A 81 4.37 -10.87 1.99
N GLY A 82 5.46 -11.32 2.62
CA GLY A 82 5.99 -12.68 2.49
C GLY A 82 7.09 -12.77 1.43
N PRO A 83 7.68 -13.96 1.24
CA PRO A 83 8.76 -14.16 0.28
C PRO A 83 8.30 -13.89 -1.17
N PRO A 84 9.17 -13.32 -2.03
CA PRO A 84 8.82 -13.09 -3.42
C PRO A 84 8.71 -14.42 -4.19
N PRO A 85 7.79 -14.53 -5.15
CA PRO A 85 7.73 -15.69 -6.04
C PRO A 85 8.96 -15.75 -6.94
N SER A 86 9.36 -16.97 -7.34
CA SER A 86 10.55 -17.18 -8.20
C SER A 86 10.45 -16.46 -9.54
N GLU A 87 9.24 -16.31 -10.09
CA GLU A 87 9.00 -15.53 -11.28
C GLU A 87 9.45 -14.07 -11.11
N PHE A 88 9.09 -13.44 -9.97
CA PHE A 88 9.51 -12.08 -9.66
C PHE A 88 11.04 -11.98 -9.56
N VAL A 89 11.68 -12.93 -8.87
CA VAL A 89 13.15 -12.97 -8.74
C VAL A 89 13.84 -13.07 -10.11
N ARG A 90 13.28 -13.84 -11.05
CA ARG A 90 13.87 -14.05 -12.36
C ARG A 90 13.74 -12.84 -13.30
N ARG A 91 12.80 -11.92 -13.06
CA ARG A 91 12.53 -10.74 -13.92
C ARG A 91 13.64 -9.68 -13.85
N SER A 92 14.47 -9.66 -12.80
CA SER A 92 15.51 -8.64 -12.62
C SER A 92 16.83 -9.24 -12.17
N GLU A 93 17.93 -8.77 -12.77
CA GLU A 93 19.28 -9.18 -12.37
C GLU A 93 19.61 -8.73 -10.94
N THR A 94 19.15 -7.55 -10.53
CA THR A 94 19.33 -7.04 -9.15
C THR A 94 18.61 -7.92 -8.13
N THR A 95 17.41 -8.41 -8.45
CA THR A 95 16.63 -9.25 -7.53
C THR A 95 17.23 -10.65 -7.39
N LYS A 96 17.83 -11.21 -8.45
CA LYS A 96 18.59 -12.47 -8.38
C LYS A 96 19.78 -12.41 -7.42
N GLN A 97 20.37 -11.22 -7.24
CA GLN A 97 21.47 -11.05 -6.29
C GLN A 97 20.96 -11.04 -4.84
N CYS A 98 19.70 -10.64 -4.60
CA CYS A 98 19.11 -10.54 -3.27
C CYS A 98 18.42 -11.83 -2.79
N PHE A 99 18.00 -12.72 -3.70
CA PHE A 99 17.22 -13.91 -3.36
C PHE A 99 17.77 -15.16 -4.03
N ASP A 100 17.65 -16.30 -3.36
CA ASP A 100 17.95 -17.58 -3.98
C ASP A 100 17.02 -17.83 -5.18
N PRO A 101 17.46 -18.59 -6.20
CA PRO A 101 16.63 -18.93 -7.35
C PRO A 101 15.29 -19.61 -7.00
N SER A 102 15.19 -20.19 -5.80
CA SER A 102 13.98 -20.82 -5.27
C SER A 102 13.00 -19.84 -4.60
N GLY A 103 13.40 -18.60 -4.30
CA GLY A 103 12.61 -17.61 -3.56
C GLY A 103 12.30 -17.98 -2.09
N LYS A 104 12.78 -19.12 -1.61
CA LYS A 104 12.43 -19.67 -0.27
C LYS A 104 13.25 -19.10 0.87
N SER A 105 14.41 -18.52 0.57
CA SER A 105 15.30 -17.94 1.57
C SER A 105 15.81 -16.59 1.06
N PRO A 106 15.70 -15.53 1.88
CA PRO A 106 16.43 -14.29 1.59
C PRO A 106 17.92 -14.63 1.53
N CYS A 107 18.59 -14.34 0.41
CA CYS A 107 19.95 -14.82 0.18
C CYS A 107 21.00 -13.79 0.62
N LEU A 108 22.23 -14.27 0.75
CA LEU A 108 23.53 -13.74 1.19
C LEU A 108 23.77 -12.20 1.15
N LEU A 109 23.09 -11.42 0.30
CA LEU A 109 23.20 -9.94 0.26
C LEU A 109 22.36 -9.20 1.29
N LEU A 110 21.35 -9.84 1.90
CA LEU A 110 20.81 -9.30 3.16
C LEU A 110 21.90 -9.29 4.24
N GLY A 111 22.95 -10.12 4.13
CA GLY A 111 24.29 -9.91 4.69
C GLY A 111 24.46 -9.80 6.21
N ASN A 112 23.38 -9.58 6.96
CA ASN A 112 23.20 -9.38 8.40
C ASN A 112 21.89 -8.61 8.73
N ALA A 113 21.15 -8.11 7.73
CA ALA A 113 19.87 -7.45 7.90
C ALA A 113 18.81 -8.47 8.35
N THR A 114 18.50 -8.40 9.63
CA THR A 114 17.44 -9.17 10.27
C THR A 114 16.11 -8.79 9.65
N ILE A 115 15.38 -9.77 9.11
CA ILE A 115 13.98 -9.55 8.72
C ILE A 115 13.22 -9.20 10.00
N PRO A 116 12.58 -8.02 10.05
CA PRO A 116 11.82 -7.64 11.23
C PRO A 116 10.65 -8.61 11.41
N SER A 117 10.42 -9.05 12.65
CA SER A 117 9.28 -9.90 13.00
C SER A 117 8.01 -9.04 13.13
N VAL A 118 7.60 -8.39 12.03
CA VAL A 118 6.42 -7.53 11.94
C VAL A 118 5.42 -8.09 10.93
N SER A 119 4.14 -7.86 11.19
CA SER A 119 3.04 -8.16 10.28
C SER A 119 2.08 -6.98 10.20
N LEU A 120 1.28 -6.92 9.13
CA LEU A 120 0.20 -5.94 9.02
C LEU A 120 -0.76 -5.99 10.22
N GLU A 121 -1.07 -7.20 10.72
CA GLU A 121 -1.89 -7.39 11.91
C GLU A 121 -1.25 -6.80 13.17
N SER A 122 0.07 -6.91 13.32
CA SER A 122 0.76 -6.33 14.48
C SER A 122 0.86 -4.81 14.40
N LEU A 123 0.98 -4.26 13.19
CA LEU A 123 1.17 -2.83 12.97
C LEU A 123 -0.14 -2.04 13.00
N GLU A 124 -1.25 -2.66 12.57
CA GLU A 124 -2.59 -2.06 12.61
C GLU A 124 -3.09 -2.00 14.05
N SER A 125 -3.17 -0.78 14.58
CA SER A 125 -3.45 -0.50 15.99
C SER A 125 -4.80 0.19 16.20
N ARG A 126 -5.39 0.74 15.14
CA ARG A 126 -6.63 1.53 15.21
C ARG A 126 -7.89 0.70 15.03
N LEU A 127 -7.81 -0.40 14.30
CA LEU A 127 -8.91 -1.33 14.05
C LEU A 127 -8.91 -2.55 14.97
N SER A 128 -10.08 -3.18 15.14
CA SER A 128 -10.22 -4.45 15.87
C SER A 128 -11.31 -5.35 15.28
N GLY A 129 -11.25 -6.65 15.59
CA GLY A 129 -12.21 -7.65 15.13
C GLY A 129 -12.32 -7.75 13.61
N GLN A 130 -13.54 -7.96 13.11
CA GLN A 130 -13.82 -8.15 11.69
C GLN A 130 -13.44 -6.94 10.80
N GLU A 131 -13.52 -5.72 11.34
CA GLU A 131 -13.15 -4.50 10.61
C GLU A 131 -11.64 -4.50 10.28
N LYS A 132 -10.81 -4.91 11.26
CA LYS A 132 -9.37 -5.08 11.07
C LYS A 132 -9.06 -6.15 10.04
N GLU A 133 -9.68 -7.33 10.16
CA GLU A 133 -9.46 -8.44 9.21
C GLU A 133 -9.80 -8.02 7.78
N SER A 134 -10.92 -7.33 7.60
CA SER A 134 -11.36 -6.83 6.29
C SER A 134 -10.40 -5.77 5.72
N PHE A 135 -9.92 -4.84 6.56
CA PHE A 135 -8.93 -3.85 6.14
C PHE A 135 -7.59 -4.48 5.74
N ILE A 136 -7.09 -5.42 6.54
CA ILE A 136 -5.85 -6.13 6.22
C ILE A 136 -5.99 -6.92 4.92
N GLN A 137 -7.15 -7.56 4.68
CA GLN A 137 -7.41 -8.25 3.42
C GLN A 137 -7.43 -7.28 2.24
N PHE A 138 -8.03 -6.09 2.41
CA PHE A 138 -7.99 -5.02 1.41
C PHE A 138 -6.55 -4.58 1.11
N MET A 139 -5.74 -4.32 2.14
CA MET A 139 -4.31 -3.99 2.00
C MET A 139 -3.51 -5.06 1.25
N ARG A 140 -3.70 -6.34 1.60
CA ARG A 140 -3.06 -7.48 0.92
C ARG A 140 -3.42 -7.62 -0.55
N SER A 141 -4.57 -7.09 -0.98
CA SER A 141 -4.96 -7.09 -2.38
C SER A 141 -4.18 -6.08 -3.23
N MET A 142 -3.59 -5.06 -2.59
CA MET A 142 -2.73 -4.05 -3.23
C MET A 142 -1.24 -4.40 -3.08
N LEU A 143 -0.84 -4.95 -1.93
CA LEU A 143 0.54 -5.30 -1.61
C LEU A 143 0.91 -6.66 -2.20
N LYS A 144 1.21 -6.71 -3.51
CA LYS A 144 1.70 -7.91 -4.21
C LYS A 144 3.04 -7.67 -4.88
N TRP A 145 3.89 -8.70 -4.85
CA TRP A 145 5.17 -8.72 -5.55
C TRP A 145 4.98 -8.57 -7.06
N LEU A 146 4.16 -9.43 -7.65
CA LEU A 146 3.83 -9.37 -9.06
C LEU A 146 2.80 -8.25 -9.30
N PRO A 147 3.09 -7.28 -10.18
CA PRO A 147 2.15 -6.22 -10.53
C PRO A 147 0.82 -6.76 -11.05
N GLU A 148 0.85 -7.90 -11.75
CA GLU A 148 -0.33 -8.51 -12.37
C GLU A 148 -1.32 -9.10 -11.34
N GLU A 149 -0.86 -9.40 -10.13
CA GLU A 149 -1.70 -9.88 -9.03
C GLU A 149 -2.33 -8.75 -8.23
N ARG A 150 -1.86 -7.50 -8.41
CA ARG A 150 -2.41 -6.35 -7.70
C ARG A 150 -3.79 -6.03 -8.25
N ARG A 151 -4.76 -5.84 -7.35
CA ARG A 151 -6.07 -5.35 -7.77
C ARG A 151 -5.95 -3.96 -8.37
N THR A 152 -6.62 -3.77 -9.50
CA THR A 152 -6.73 -2.45 -10.15
C THR A 152 -7.57 -1.50 -9.31
N ALA A 153 -7.38 -0.18 -9.49
CA ALA A 153 -8.21 0.83 -8.82
C ALA A 153 -9.72 0.58 -9.00
N ARG A 154 -10.15 0.17 -10.21
CA ARG A 154 -11.55 -0.18 -10.49
C ARG A 154 -12.06 -1.35 -9.64
N GLN A 155 -11.25 -2.39 -9.46
CA GLN A 155 -11.61 -3.54 -8.63
C GLN A 155 -11.61 -3.19 -7.15
N LEU A 156 -10.66 -2.36 -6.71
CA LEU A 156 -10.59 -1.89 -5.33
C LEU A 156 -11.82 -1.09 -4.93
N LEU A 157 -12.37 -0.25 -5.83
CA LEU A 157 -13.61 0.49 -5.60
C LEU A 157 -14.84 -0.41 -5.34
N GLN A 158 -14.78 -1.69 -5.72
CA GLN A 158 -15.84 -2.66 -5.51
C GLN A 158 -15.59 -3.54 -4.27
N ASP A 159 -14.50 -3.31 -3.54
CA ASP A 159 -14.15 -4.12 -2.39
C ASP A 159 -15.14 -3.89 -1.22
N PRO A 160 -15.65 -4.97 -0.57
CA PRO A 160 -16.59 -4.84 0.54
C PRO A 160 -16.09 -3.97 1.69
N TRP A 161 -14.78 -3.82 1.88
CA TRP A 161 -14.26 -2.96 2.93
C TRP A 161 -14.58 -1.47 2.70
N LEU A 162 -14.69 -1.04 1.44
CA LEU A 162 -15.07 0.33 1.07
C LEU A 162 -16.59 0.57 1.08
N LEU A 163 -17.41 -0.48 1.01
CA LEU A 163 -18.88 -0.43 0.97
C LEU A 163 -19.51 -0.47 2.38
#